data_AF-A0A529KDC2-F1
#
_entry.id   AF-A0A529KDC2-F1
#
_cell.length_a   1.000
_cell.length_b   1.000
_cell.length_c   1.000
_cell.angle_alpha   90.00
_cell.angle_beta   90.00
_cell.angle_gamma   90.00
#
_symmetry.space_group_name_H-M   'P 1'
#
loop_
_entity.id
_entity.type
_entity.pdbx_description
1 polymer ?
#
loop_
_entity_poly.entity_id
_entity_poly.type
_entity_poly.pdbx_seq_one_letter_code
_entity_poly.pdbx_strand_id
1 'polypeptide(L)'
;RMRKAELAYMQAANRMAEKAVNIRSEARSAYDAYRSTYDIARHYRNSVVPLRTKIEAESVLTYNGMITNTFELLADTRAKISAIMLSLNAKRNFWLADVNLGTAIHGGGANSPEGGDAPAAAEAGAEGH
;
A
#
# COMPACT_ATOMS: atom_id res chain seq x y z
N ARG A 1 15.12 -17.55 49.77
CA ARG A 1 15.83 -17.79 48.49
C ARG A 1 14.89 -18.43 47.45
N MET A 2 14.16 -19.50 47.77
CA MET A 2 13.15 -20.13 46.89
C MET A 2 12.10 -19.16 46.31
N ARG A 3 11.43 -18.34 47.15
CA ARG A 3 10.43 -17.35 46.66
C ARG A 3 10.98 -16.37 45.62
N LYS A 4 12.26 -15.98 45.70
CA LYS A 4 12.87 -15.06 44.72
C LYS A 4 13.07 -15.75 43.37
N ALA A 5 13.46 -17.03 43.37
CA ALA A 5 13.60 -17.82 42.15
C ALA A 5 12.24 -18.07 41.49
N GLU A 6 11.21 -18.34 42.28
CA GLU A 6 9.83 -18.52 41.81
C GLU A 6 9.28 -17.24 41.16
N LEU A 7 9.44 -16.08 41.80
CA LEU A 7 9.03 -14.79 41.24
C LEU A 7 9.78 -14.45 39.94
N ALA A 8 11.09 -14.73 39.89
CA ALA A 8 11.89 -14.53 38.68
C ALA A 8 11.41 -15.44 37.53
N TYR A 9 11.04 -16.69 37.83
CA TYR A 9 10.46 -17.61 36.87
C TYR A 9 9.11 -17.11 36.34
N MET A 10 8.19 -16.71 37.23
CA MET A 10 6.90 -16.15 36.83
C MET A 10 7.05 -14.89 35.97
N GLN A 11 8.00 -14.01 36.31
CA GLN A 11 8.30 -12.83 35.50
C GLN A 11 8.84 -13.19 34.11
N ALA A 12 9.73 -14.18 34.02
CA ALA A 12 10.26 -14.65 32.74
C ALA A 12 9.15 -15.30 31.88
N ALA A 13 8.28 -16.11 32.49
CA ALA A 13 7.13 -16.72 31.83
C ALA A 13 6.15 -15.66 31.29
N ASN A 14 5.82 -14.65 32.10
CA ASN A 14 4.93 -13.56 31.67
C ASN A 14 5.53 -12.75 30.50
N ARG A 15 6.82 -12.42 30.54
CA ARG A 15 7.51 -11.75 29.42
C ARG A 15 7.53 -12.59 28.15
N MET A 16 7.69 -13.90 28.28
CA MET A 16 7.64 -14.81 27.13
C MET A 16 6.23 -14.87 26.54
N ALA A 17 5.20 -14.92 27.37
CA ALA A 17 3.80 -14.90 26.94
C ALA A 17 3.46 -13.57 26.23
N GLU A 18 3.87 -12.43 26.79
CA GLU A 18 3.70 -11.11 26.17
C GLU A 18 4.37 -11.04 24.80
N LYS A 19 5.65 -11.46 24.71
CA LYS A 19 6.40 -11.47 23.45
C LYS A 19 5.73 -12.36 22.39
N ALA A 20 5.21 -13.53 22.79
CA ALA A 20 4.53 -14.44 21.88
C ALA A 20 3.23 -13.83 21.33
N VAL A 21 2.47 -13.11 22.16
CA VAL A 21 1.25 -12.40 21.72
C VAL A 21 1.61 -11.28 20.74
N ASN A 22 2.63 -10.48 21.06
CA ASN A 22 3.08 -9.37 20.22
C ASN A 22 3.57 -9.85 18.84
N ILE A 23 4.40 -10.89 18.79
CA ILE A 23 4.89 -11.45 17.52
C ILE A 23 3.71 -11.96 16.66
N ARG A 24 2.72 -12.60 17.28
CA ARG A 24 1.55 -13.10 16.55
C ARG A 24 0.68 -11.96 16.01
N SER A 25 0.47 -10.89 16.77
CA SER A 25 -0.30 -9.74 16.30
C SER A 25 0.43 -8.99 15.19
N GLU A 26 1.74 -8.81 15.31
CA GLU A 26 2.60 -8.19 14.30
C GLU A 26 2.59 -8.98 12.99
N ALA A 27 2.77 -10.30 13.05
CA ALA A 27 2.72 -11.16 11.87
C ALA A 27 1.36 -11.11 11.16
N ARG A 28 0.25 -11.06 11.93
CA ARG A 28 -1.10 -10.94 11.35
C ARG A 28 -1.29 -9.60 10.65
N SER A 29 -0.89 -8.50 11.30
CA SER A 29 -0.99 -7.16 10.72
C SER A 29 -0.14 -7.02 9.45
N ALA A 30 1.10 -7.55 9.47
CA ALA A 30 1.98 -7.55 8.31
C ALA A 30 1.39 -8.37 7.14
N TYR A 31 0.74 -9.51 7.43
CA TYR A 31 0.09 -10.31 6.41
C TYR A 31 -1.11 -9.60 5.77
N ASP A 32 -1.95 -8.93 6.58
CA ASP A 32 -3.09 -8.17 6.07
C ASP A 32 -2.62 -7.01 5.17
N ALA A 33 -1.52 -6.33 5.55
CA ALA A 33 -0.89 -5.28 4.74
C ALA A 33 -0.31 -5.84 3.42
N TYR A 34 0.40 -6.96 3.48
CA TYR A 34 0.91 -7.66 2.29
C TYR A 34 -0.20 -8.00 1.30
N ARG A 35 -1.31 -8.60 1.79
CA ARG A 35 -2.41 -9.02 0.93
C ARG A 35 -3.14 -7.83 0.31
N SER A 36 -3.43 -6.80 1.10
CA SER A 36 -4.07 -5.57 0.61
C SER A 36 -3.24 -4.89 -0.48
N THR A 37 -1.94 -4.69 -0.24
CA THR A 37 -1.05 -4.04 -1.21
C THR A 37 -0.85 -4.87 -2.48
N TYR A 38 -0.84 -6.20 -2.37
CA TYR A 38 -0.82 -7.11 -3.52
C TYR A 38 -2.06 -6.92 -4.41
N ASP A 39 -3.25 -6.92 -3.81
CA ASP A 39 -4.51 -6.77 -4.53
C ASP A 39 -4.59 -5.40 -5.23
N ILE A 40 -4.16 -4.33 -4.56
CA ILE A 40 -4.08 -2.98 -5.14
C ILE A 40 -3.10 -2.97 -6.33
N ALA A 41 -1.89 -3.48 -6.16
CA ALA A 41 -0.89 -3.51 -7.23
C ALA A 41 -1.37 -4.32 -8.45
N ARG A 42 -2.04 -5.45 -8.20
CA ARG A 42 -2.64 -6.28 -9.24
C ARG A 42 -3.77 -5.54 -9.98
N HIS A 43 -4.63 -4.83 -9.26
CA HIS A 43 -5.73 -4.05 -9.86
C HIS A 43 -5.20 -2.95 -10.79
N TYR A 44 -4.18 -2.21 -10.37
CA TYR A 44 -3.55 -1.20 -11.22
C TYR A 44 -2.96 -1.80 -12.50
N ARG A 45 -2.24 -2.92 -12.37
CA ARG A 45 -1.60 -3.61 -13.51
C ARG A 45 -2.63 -4.18 -14.49
N ASN A 46 -3.68 -4.82 -14.00
CA ASN A 46 -4.59 -5.60 -14.83
C ASN A 46 -5.78 -4.79 -15.35
N SER A 47 -6.17 -3.72 -14.65
CA SER A 47 -7.40 -2.99 -14.95
C SER A 47 -7.13 -1.52 -15.27
N VAL A 48 -6.51 -0.78 -14.33
CA VAL A 48 -6.43 0.69 -14.43
C VAL A 48 -5.52 1.15 -15.58
N VAL A 49 -4.29 0.64 -15.64
CA VAL A 49 -3.31 1.06 -16.67
C VAL A 49 -3.76 0.64 -18.08
N PRO A 50 -4.24 -0.60 -18.32
CA PRO A 50 -4.77 -0.98 -19.61
C PRO A 50 -5.98 -0.14 -20.04
N LEU A 51 -6.90 0.15 -19.12
CA LEU A 51 -8.07 0.99 -19.42
C LEU A 51 -7.65 2.39 -19.86
N ARG A 52 -6.74 3.05 -19.12
CA ARG A 52 -6.24 4.38 -19.49
C ARG A 52 -5.48 4.38 -20.82
N THR A 53 -4.82 3.27 -21.15
CA THR A 53 -4.15 3.12 -22.45
C THR A 53 -5.15 3.02 -23.59
N LYS A 54 -6.28 2.31 -23.39
CA LYS A 54 -7.35 2.25 -24.41
C LYS A 54 -8.02 3.60 -24.63
N ILE A 55 -8.33 4.32 -23.54
CA ILE A 55 -8.93 5.66 -23.61
C ILE A 55 -8.01 6.58 -24.43
N GLU A 56 -6.72 6.64 -24.13
CA GLU A 56 -5.79 7.48 -24.87
C GLU A 56 -5.69 7.10 -26.37
N ALA A 57 -5.72 5.81 -26.70
CA ALA A 57 -5.77 5.37 -28.09
C ALA A 57 -7.05 5.83 -28.82
N GLU A 58 -8.20 5.79 -28.16
CA GLU A 58 -9.47 6.31 -28.68
C GLU A 58 -9.47 7.84 -28.80
N SER A 59 -8.84 8.55 -27.86
CA SER A 59 -8.68 10.01 -27.91
C SER A 59 -7.83 10.45 -29.10
N VAL A 60 -6.79 9.68 -29.46
CA VAL A 60 -6.01 9.92 -30.69
C VAL A 60 -6.87 9.73 -31.94
N LEU A 61 -7.71 8.68 -31.97
CA LEU A 61 -8.59 8.41 -33.12
C LEU A 61 -9.65 9.51 -33.31
N THR A 62 -10.29 9.95 -32.23
CA THR A 62 -11.29 11.03 -32.27
C THR A 62 -10.67 12.39 -32.60
N TYR A 63 -9.46 12.66 -32.12
CA TYR A 63 -8.71 13.87 -32.48
C TYR A 63 -8.40 13.90 -33.98
N ASN A 64 -7.90 12.79 -34.54
CA ASN A 64 -7.65 12.67 -35.98
C ASN A 64 -8.94 12.80 -36.82
N GLY A 65 -10.09 12.41 -36.26
CA GLY A 65 -11.41 12.60 -36.85
C GLY A 65 -11.98 14.02 -36.71
N MET A 66 -11.24 14.96 -36.10
CA MET A 66 -11.70 16.32 -35.78
C MET A 66 -12.95 16.37 -34.88
N ILE A 67 -13.17 15.32 -34.08
CA ILE A 67 -14.29 15.23 -33.12
C ILE A 67 -13.91 15.88 -31.79
N THR A 68 -12.67 15.68 -31.34
CA THR A 68 -12.13 16.18 -30.06
C THR A 68 -10.99 17.17 -30.30
N ASN A 69 -10.67 17.96 -29.28
CA ASN A 69 -9.59 18.97 -29.35
C ASN A 69 -8.28 18.46 -28.72
N THR A 70 -7.16 19.05 -29.12
CA THR A 70 -5.82 18.84 -28.55
C THR A 70 -5.77 18.90 -27.02
N PHE A 71 -6.56 19.77 -26.38
CA PHE A 71 -6.59 19.87 -24.92
C PHE A 71 -7.19 18.62 -24.25
N GLU A 72 -8.18 17.98 -24.88
CA GLU A 72 -8.77 16.73 -24.37
C GLU A 72 -7.78 15.59 -24.50
N LEU A 73 -7.10 15.48 -25.65
CA LEU A 73 -6.01 14.52 -25.85
C LEU A 73 -4.89 14.71 -24.80
N LEU A 74 -4.51 15.96 -24.51
CA LEU A 74 -3.51 16.26 -23.49
C LEU A 74 -4.00 15.89 -22.08
N ALA A 75 -5.29 16.06 -21.79
CA ALA A 75 -5.88 15.67 -20.51
C ALA A 75 -5.85 14.13 -20.34
N ASP A 76 -6.21 13.37 -21.37
CA ASP A 76 -6.21 11.91 -21.31
C ASP A 76 -4.81 11.32 -21.22
N THR A 77 -3.85 11.88 -21.96
CA THR A 77 -2.44 11.49 -21.85
C THR A 77 -1.88 11.76 -20.45
N ARG A 78 -2.20 12.91 -19.84
CA ARG A 78 -1.84 13.21 -18.44
C ARG A 78 -2.48 12.20 -17.47
N ALA A 79 -3.76 11.87 -17.66
CA ALA A 79 -4.45 10.90 -16.81
C ALA A 79 -3.83 9.49 -16.93
N LYS A 80 -3.37 9.09 -18.12
CA LYS A 80 -2.62 7.84 -18.34
C LYS A 80 -1.28 7.85 -17.59
N ILE A 81 -0.52 8.93 -17.67
CA ILE A 81 0.76 9.07 -16.95
C ILE A 81 0.54 8.98 -15.44
N SER A 82 -0.45 9.70 -14.90
CA SER A 82 -0.80 9.65 -13.47
C SER A 82 -1.18 8.23 -13.03
N ALA A 83 -1.95 7.49 -13.84
CA ALA A 83 -2.30 6.11 -13.55
C ALA A 83 -1.07 5.17 -13.55
N ILE A 84 -0.10 5.40 -14.43
CA ILE A 84 1.17 4.66 -14.44
C ILE A 84 1.98 4.96 -13.18
N MET A 85 2.08 6.24 -12.77
CA MET A 85 2.78 6.62 -11.54
C MET A 85 2.15 5.98 -10.29
N LEU A 86 0.81 6.00 -10.19
CA LEU A 86 0.08 5.31 -9.12
C LEU A 86 0.33 3.80 -9.13
N SER A 87 0.39 3.17 -10.32
CA SER A 87 0.70 1.74 -10.44
C SER A 87 2.11 1.40 -9.95
N LEU A 88 3.08 2.29 -10.18
CA LEU A 88 4.46 2.12 -9.72
C LEU A 88 4.55 2.26 -8.20
N ASN A 89 3.86 3.25 -7.62
CA ASN A 89 3.76 3.41 -6.17
C ASN A 89 3.08 2.20 -5.51
N ALA A 90 1.99 1.70 -6.09
CA ALA A 90 1.33 0.49 -5.61
C ALA A 90 2.27 -0.73 -5.63
N LYS A 91 3.04 -0.90 -6.71
CA LYS A 91 4.06 -1.95 -6.81
C LYS A 91 5.15 -1.79 -5.76
N ARG A 92 5.66 -0.57 -5.54
CA ARG A 92 6.64 -0.28 -4.48
C ARG A 92 6.09 -0.66 -3.10
N ASN A 93 4.86 -0.24 -2.79
CA ASN A 93 4.22 -0.53 -1.50
C ASN A 93 4.06 -2.03 -1.26
N PHE A 94 3.70 -2.79 -2.31
CA PHE A 94 3.65 -4.24 -2.24
C PHE A 94 5.02 -4.84 -1.87
N TRP A 95 6.11 -4.43 -2.51
CA TRP A 95 7.44 -4.95 -2.17
C TRP A 95 7.90 -4.56 -0.76
N LEU A 96 7.56 -3.37 -0.29
CA LEU A 96 7.82 -2.99 1.11
C LEU A 96 7.03 -3.88 2.08
N ALA A 97 5.76 -4.16 1.78
CA ALA A 97 4.93 -5.04 2.61
C ALA A 97 5.42 -6.50 2.60
N ASP A 98 5.92 -6.99 1.46
CA ASP A 98 6.54 -8.32 1.34
C ASP A 98 7.78 -8.46 2.25
N VAL A 99 8.67 -7.46 2.21
CA VAL A 99 9.84 -7.42 3.11
C VAL A 99 9.41 -7.35 4.58
N ASN A 100 8.43 -6.51 4.91
CA ASN A 100 7.92 -6.37 6.28
C ASN A 100 7.25 -7.64 6.80
N LEU A 101 6.55 -8.38 5.94
CA LEU A 101 6.01 -9.69 6.29
C LEU A 101 7.14 -10.70 6.57
N GLY A 102 8.18 -10.70 5.72
CA GLY A 102 9.37 -11.51 5.92
C GLY A 102 10.07 -11.24 7.25
N THR A 103 10.21 -9.96 7.64
CA THR A 103 10.86 -9.58 8.91
C THR A 103 10.00 -9.94 10.12
N ALA A 104 8.68 -9.77 10.05
CA ALA A 104 7.74 -10.13 11.11
C ALA A 104 7.71 -11.65 11.38
N ILE A 105 7.79 -12.48 10.34
CA ILE A 105 7.78 -13.95 10.48
C ILE A 105 9.11 -14.46 11.06
N HIS A 106 10.25 -13.95 10.59
CA HIS A 106 11.56 -14.46 11.00
C HIS A 106 12.12 -13.80 12.26
N GLY A 107 11.35 -12.92 12.92
CA GLY A 107 11.76 -12.28 14.17
C GLY A 107 12.86 -11.21 13.99
N GLY A 108 12.98 -10.67 12.78
CA GLY A 108 13.95 -9.62 12.43
C GLY A 108 13.48 -8.20 12.77
N GLY A 109 12.41 -8.06 13.57
CA GLY A 109 11.82 -6.78 13.94
C GLY A 109 12.75 -5.93 14.80
N ALA A 110 13.65 -5.19 14.16
CA ALA A 110 13.98 -3.86 14.65
C ALA A 110 12.82 -2.96 14.24
N ASN A 111 12.01 -2.54 15.22
CA ASN A 111 11.11 -1.39 15.18
C ASN A 111 10.92 -0.79 13.78
N SER A 112 9.99 -1.34 12.99
CA SER A 112 9.54 -0.60 11.81
C SER A 112 8.87 0.67 12.32
N PRO A 113 9.38 1.87 11.95
CA PRO A 113 8.71 3.10 12.34
C PRO A 113 7.32 3.07 11.73
N GLU A 114 6.34 3.56 12.48
CA GLU A 114 4.98 3.83 12.04
C GLU A 114 5.00 4.78 10.83
N GLY A 115 5.30 4.23 9.65
CA GLY A 115 5.28 4.91 8.36
C GLY A 115 3.90 4.81 7.75
N GLY A 116 2.88 5.20 8.51
CA GLY A 116 1.55 5.46 8.01
C GLY A 116 1.47 6.91 7.54
N ASP A 117 2.10 7.22 6.40
CA ASP A 117 1.70 8.39 5.63
C ASP A 117 0.31 8.07 5.08
N ALA A 118 -0.72 8.40 5.87
CA ALA A 118 -2.08 8.42 5.39
C ALA A 118 -2.11 9.42 4.22
N PRO A 119 -2.59 9.04 3.02
CA PRO A 119 -2.77 10.03 1.98
C PRO A 119 -3.73 11.08 2.51
N ALA A 120 -3.25 12.30 2.65
CA ALA A 120 -4.08 13.46 2.95
C ALA A 120 -5.23 13.45 1.94
N ALA A 121 -6.45 13.22 2.44
CA ALA A 121 -7.65 13.41 1.67
C ALA A 121 -7.63 14.87 1.20
N ALA A 122 -7.50 15.05 -0.12
CA ALA A 122 -7.71 16.34 -0.72
C ALA A 122 -9.16 16.76 -0.41
N GLU A 123 -9.31 17.76 0.45
CA GLU A 123 -10.54 18.54 0.55
C GLU A 123 -10.76 19.22 -0.80
N ALA A 124 -11.58 18.58 -1.63
CA ALA A 124 -12.28 19.22 -2.72
C ALA A 124 -13.69 19.58 -2.22
N GLY A 125 -13.84 20.80 -1.71
CA GLY A 125 -15.11 21.48 -1.49
C GLY A 125 -14.89 22.96 -1.74
N ALA A 126 -15.16 23.46 -2.95
CA ALA A 126 -16.45 24.01 -3.34
C ALA A 126 -16.76 25.35 -2.65
N GLU A 127 -16.29 26.44 -3.25
CA GLU A 127 -16.97 27.73 -3.16
C GLU A 127 -17.15 28.28 -4.58
N GLY A 128 -18.37 28.06 -5.09
CA GLY A 128 -18.99 28.95 -6.03
C GLY A 128 -20.17 29.60 -5.31
N HIS A 129 -20.11 30.93 -5.16
CA HIS A 129 -21.16 31.90 -5.48
C HIS A 129 -20.63 33.31 -5.25
#